data_AF-A0A3C0HNF8-F1
#
_entry.id   AF-A0A3C0HNF8-F1
#
_cell.length_a   1.000
_cell.length_b   1.000
_cell.length_c   1.000
_cell.angle_alpha   90.00
_cell.angle_beta   90.00
_cell.angle_gamma   90.00
#
_symmetry.space_group_name_H-M   'P 1'
#
loop_
_entity.id
_entity.type
_entity.pdbx_description
1 polymer ?
#
loop_
_entity_poly.entity_id
_entity_poly.type
_entity_poly.pdbx_seq_one_letter_code
_entity_poly.pdbx_strand_id
1 'polypeptide(L)' 'APSVVGETRTPLDELIAADPAAQLGTAVADRFGSLPFLFKVLAAAAPLSLQAHPSVPQAEAGYAREDAAGIPIDA' A
#
# COMPACT_ATOMS: atom_id res chain seq x y z
N ALA A 1 6.13 0.22 -12.55
CA ALA A 1 5.46 1.47 -12.98
C ALA A 1 4.10 1.52 -12.32
N PRO A 2 3.62 2.71 -11.90
CA PRO A 2 2.25 2.85 -11.38
C PRO A 2 1.24 2.38 -12.43
N SER A 3 0.10 1.86 -11.96
CA SER A 3 -1.07 1.66 -12.82
C SER A 3 -1.54 3.02 -13.33
N VAL A 4 -2.05 3.06 -14.57
CA VAL A 4 -2.47 4.32 -15.21
C VAL A 4 -3.90 4.22 -15.73
N VAL A 5 -4.60 5.35 -15.81
CA VAL A 5 -6.00 5.46 -16.24
C VAL A 5 -6.13 6.37 -17.47
N GLY A 6 -6.96 5.97 -18.42
CA GLY A 6 -7.32 6.77 -19.60
C GLY A 6 -6.21 6.86 -20.67
N GLU A 7 -6.52 7.58 -21.74
CA GLU A 7 -5.60 7.76 -22.89
C GLU A 7 -4.40 8.63 -22.55
N THR A 8 -4.56 9.59 -21.63
CA THR A 8 -3.49 10.45 -21.10
C THR A 8 -2.55 9.71 -20.14
N ARG A 9 -2.89 8.47 -19.77
CA ARG A 9 -2.09 7.59 -18.90
C ARG A 9 -1.76 8.22 -17.54
N THR A 10 -2.73 8.88 -16.92
CA THR A 10 -2.56 9.50 -15.60
C THR A 10 -2.27 8.41 -14.55
N PRO A 11 -1.24 8.56 -13.69
CA PRO A 11 -0.97 7.62 -12.61
C PRO A 11 -2.18 7.50 -11.66
N LEU A 12 -2.53 6.26 -11.31
CA LEU A 12 -3.72 5.97 -10.50
C LEU A 12 -3.62 6.56 -9.09
N ASP A 13 -2.42 6.55 -8.50
CA ASP A 13 -2.13 7.15 -7.20
C ASP A 13 -2.32 8.68 -7.21
N GLU A 14 -1.83 9.36 -8.25
CA GLU A 14 -2.05 10.80 -8.44
C GLU A 14 -3.54 11.11 -8.68
N LEU A 15 -4.23 10.30 -9.47
CA LEU A 15 -5.66 10.45 -9.72
C LEU A 15 -6.49 10.32 -8.44
N ILE A 16 -6.16 9.34 -7.59
CA ILE A 16 -6.81 9.14 -6.29
C ILE A 16 -6.49 10.30 -5.36
N ALA A 17 -5.24 10.76 -5.30
CA ALA A 17 -4.83 11.87 -4.44
C ALA A 17 -5.52 13.20 -4.81
N ALA A 18 -5.85 13.41 -6.09
CA ALA A 18 -6.53 14.62 -6.55
C ALA A 18 -7.97 14.74 -6.05
N ASP A 19 -8.70 13.62 -5.89
CA ASP A 19 -10.04 13.60 -5.30
C ASP A 19 -10.38 12.21 -4.69
N PRO A 20 -9.92 11.93 -3.45
CA PRO A 20 -10.10 10.61 -2.84
C PRO A 20 -11.57 10.22 -2.67
N ALA A 21 -12.44 11.18 -2.35
CA ALA A 21 -13.86 10.92 -2.13
C ALA A 21 -14.57 10.53 -3.45
N ALA A 22 -14.24 11.19 -4.56
CA ALA A 22 -14.80 10.83 -5.87
C ALA A 22 -14.25 9.49 -6.39
N GLN A 23 -12.97 9.17 -6.14
CA GLN A 23 -12.36 7.95 -6.65
C GLN A 23 -12.64 6.70 -5.78
N LEU A 24 -12.66 6.85 -4.46
CA LEU A 24 -12.76 5.73 -3.51
C LEU A 24 -14.14 5.63 -2.84
N GLY A 25 -14.96 6.69 -2.92
CA GLY A 25 -16.12 6.89 -2.07
C GLY A 25 -15.74 7.38 -0.67
N THR A 26 -16.65 8.11 -0.02
CA THR A 26 -16.41 8.77 1.28
C THR A 26 -15.97 7.79 2.36
N ALA A 27 -16.64 6.64 2.49
CA ALA A 27 -16.32 5.67 3.53
C ALA A 27 -14.89 5.13 3.48
N VAL A 28 -14.33 4.94 2.29
CA VAL A 28 -12.94 4.45 2.11
C VAL A 28 -11.96 5.61 2.26
N ALA A 29 -12.26 6.76 1.67
CA ALA A 29 -11.45 7.97 1.79
C ALA A 29 -11.27 8.38 3.25
N ASP A 30 -12.36 8.43 4.03
CA ASP A 30 -12.33 8.83 5.44
C ASP A 30 -11.56 7.83 6.31
N ARG A 31 -11.64 6.53 5.99
CA ARG A 31 -11.02 5.47 6.78
C ARG A 31 -9.55 5.26 6.47
N PHE A 32 -9.16 5.35 5.20
CA PHE A 32 -7.83 4.91 4.74
C PHE A 32 -7.04 6.00 4.01
N GLY A 33 -7.70 7.06 3.51
CA GLY A 33 -7.07 8.15 2.74
C GLY A 33 -6.46 7.76 1.39
N SER A 34 -6.37 6.47 1.09
CA SER A 34 -5.74 5.88 -0.08
C SER A 34 -6.40 4.52 -0.39
N LEU A 35 -6.02 3.90 -1.51
CA LEU A 35 -6.53 2.57 -1.86
C LEU A 35 -6.05 1.53 -0.84
N PRO A 36 -6.96 0.84 -0.10
CA PRO A 36 -6.57 0.02 1.05
C PRO A 36 -6.13 -1.40 0.68
N PHE A 37 -5.80 -1.65 -0.59
CA PHE A 37 -5.34 -2.93 -1.07
C PHE A 37 -4.39 -2.77 -2.26
N LEU A 38 -3.58 -3.80 -2.48
CA LEU A 38 -2.77 -3.95 -3.67
C LEU A 38 -3.11 -5.28 -4.34
N PHE A 39 -3.44 -5.24 -5.62
CA PHE A 39 -3.73 -6.43 -6.41
C PHE A 39 -2.54 -6.80 -7.29
N LYS A 40 -2.17 -8.09 -7.32
CA LYS A 40 -1.05 -8.60 -8.10
C LYS A 40 -1.44 -9.91 -8.79
N VAL A 41 -0.93 -10.10 -10.00
CA VAL A 41 -0.83 -11.43 -10.62
C VAL A 41 0.59 -11.93 -10.36
N LEU A 42 0.72 -13.05 -9.67
CA LEU A 42 2.02 -13.65 -9.35
C LEU A 42 2.20 -14.94 -10.15
N ALA A 43 3.26 -15.00 -10.95
CA ALA A 43 3.66 -16.18 -11.73
C ALA A 43 5.04 -16.68 -11.24
N ALA A 44 5.07 -17.26 -10.04
CA ALA A 44 6.31 -17.71 -9.42
C ALA A 44 6.89 -18.93 -10.16
N ALA A 45 8.04 -18.76 -10.82
CA ALA A 45 8.74 -19.83 -11.54
C ALA A 45 9.59 -20.74 -10.63
N ALA A 46 9.75 -20.37 -9.36
CA ALA A 46 10.48 -21.10 -8.34
C ALA A 46 9.84 -20.86 -6.96
N PRO A 47 10.14 -21.70 -5.94
CA PRO A 47 9.62 -21.52 -4.60
C PRO A 47 10.00 -20.16 -3.99
N LEU A 48 9.06 -19.57 -3.25
CA LEU A 48 9.27 -18.35 -2.47
C LEU A 48 9.51 -18.70 -1.00
N SER A 49 10.12 -17.77 -0.26
CA SER A 49 10.36 -17.90 1.18
C SER A 49 9.05 -18.03 1.96
N LEU A 50 9.10 -18.78 3.07
CA LEU A 50 8.03 -18.78 4.06
C LEU A 50 7.97 -17.40 4.73
N GLN A 51 6.76 -16.86 4.87
CA GLN A 51 6.51 -15.56 5.49
C GLN A 51 5.47 -15.71 6.60
N ALA A 52 5.54 -14.84 7.59
CA ALA A 52 4.55 -14.70 8.65
C ALA A 52 4.14 -13.23 8.77
N HIS A 53 2.85 -12.99 8.95
CA HIS A 53 2.34 -11.64 9.21
C HIS A 53 2.08 -11.47 10.70
N PRO A 54 2.63 -10.42 11.33
CA PRO A 54 2.38 -10.14 12.73
C PRO A 54 0.89 -9.79 12.96
N SER A 55 0.43 -10.01 14.19
CA SER A 55 -0.84 -9.43 14.66
C SER A 55 -0.72 -7.90 14.74
N VAL A 56 -1.85 -7.20 14.80
CA VAL A 56 -1.87 -5.72 14.88
C VAL A 56 -1.00 -5.18 16.03
N PRO A 57 -1.10 -5.67 17.28
CA PRO A 57 -0.25 -5.17 18.37
C PRO A 57 1.24 -5.44 18.16
N GLN A 58 1.59 -6.56 17.52
CA GLN A 58 2.97 -6.89 17.19
C GLN A 58 3.52 -5.99 16.08
N ALA A 59 2.70 -5.67 15.08
CA ALA A 59 3.09 -4.77 14.00
C ALA A 59 3.36 -3.35 14.52
N GLU A 60 2.46 -2.82 15.37
CA GLU A 60 2.61 -1.48 15.99
C GLU A 60 3.89 -1.40 16.84
N ALA A 61 4.12 -2.40 17.70
CA ALA A 61 5.33 -2.46 18.53
C ALA A 61 6.60 -2.68 17.71
N GLY A 62 6.53 -3.45 16.61
CA GLY A 62 7.63 -3.67 15.68
C GLY A 62 8.02 -2.36 14.99
N TYR A 63 7.05 -1.70 14.37
CA TYR A 63 7.22 -0.43 13.66
C TYR A 63 7.85 0.64 14.57
N ALA A 64 7.31 0.86 15.77
CA ALA A 64 7.84 1.86 16.70
C ALA A 64 9.30 1.60 17.12
N ARG A 65 9.70 0.33 17.25
CA ARG A 65 11.10 -0.01 17.57
C ARG A 65 12.05 0.28 16.40
N GLU A 66 11.63 0.00 15.17
CA GLU A 66 12.45 0.23 13.97
C GLU A 66 12.62 1.73 13.69
N ASP A 67 11.53 2.50 13.82
CA ASP A 67 11.55 3.97 13.74
C ASP A 67 12.49 4.58 14.80
N ALA A 68 12.38 4.13 16.05
CA ALA A 68 13.25 4.61 17.15
C ALA A 68 14.73 4.25 16.94
N ALA A 69 15.02 3.17 16.21
CA ALA A 69 16.36 2.77 15.82
C ALA A 69 16.87 3.50 14.56
N GLY A 70 16.03 4.30 13.90
CA GLY A 70 16.37 5.03 12.68
C GLY A 70 16.63 4.12 11.48
N ILE A 71 15.98 2.94 11.43
CA ILE A 71 16.12 2.01 10.31
C ILE A 71 15.43 2.62 9.09
N PRO A 72 16.11 2.77 7.94
CA PRO A 72 15.48 3.26 6.72
C PRO A 72 14.32 2.37 6.26
N ILE A 73 13.26 2.97 5.70
CA ILE A 73 12.09 2.25 5.19
C ILE A 73 12.40 1.33 4.00
N ASP A 74 13.54 1.54 3.35
CA ASP A 74 14.05 0.80 2.20
C ASP A 74 15.30 -0.05 2.51
N ALA A 75 15.63 -0.21 3.81
CA ALA A 75 16.74 -1.03 4.28
C ALA A 75 16.60 -2.53 3.99
#